data_AF-A0A2U1N4M5-F1
#
_entry.id   AF-A0A2U1N4M5-F1
#
_cell.length_a   1.000
_cell.length_b   1.000
_cell.length_c   1.000
_cell.angle_alpha   90.00
_cell.angle_beta   90.00
_cell.angle_gamma   90.00
#
_symmetry.space_group_name_H-M   'P 1'
#
loop_
_entity.id
_entity.type
_entity.pdbx_description
1 polymer ?
#
loop_
_entity_poly.entity_id
_entity_poly.type
_entity_poly.pdbx_seq_one_letter_code
_entity_poly.pdbx_strand_id
1 'polypeptide(L)'
;MSSRCRRRVIAEDDASGEEPLTIVAAGGVVAWELWQRGDALELKDPMLGSTCDVQQFLRTVHVALLCVQDSATDRPTTSDMISMLLNDTILLPTPNTPPLAMVRAQSMSTSDERKPKPIDLSINNISITVMNGR
;
A
#
# COMPACT_ATOMS: atom_id res chain seq x y z
N MET A 1 31.31 -2.83 -5.68
CA MET A 1 30.94 -3.74 -6.77
C MET A 1 29.42 -3.89 -6.73
N SER A 2 28.74 -3.30 -7.72
CA SER A 2 27.29 -3.13 -7.77
C SER A 2 26.62 -4.43 -8.24
N SER A 3 25.96 -5.13 -7.32
CA SER A 3 25.25 -6.36 -7.63
C SER A 3 23.77 -6.06 -7.82
N ARG A 4 23.40 -5.71 -9.06
CA ARG A 4 21.99 -5.57 -9.48
C ARG A 4 21.26 -6.90 -9.28
N CYS A 5 20.25 -6.92 -8.40
CA CYS A 5 19.24 -7.97 -8.33
C CYS A 5 18.51 -8.06 -9.69
N ARG A 6 18.94 -8.96 -10.58
CA ARG A 6 18.17 -9.30 -11.78
C ARG A 6 17.01 -10.20 -11.37
N ARG A 7 15.77 -9.72 -11.59
CA ARG A 7 14.53 -10.50 -11.54
C ARG A 7 14.62 -11.69 -12.48
N ARG A 8 14.36 -12.89 -11.98
CA ARG A 8 13.96 -14.05 -12.79
C ARG A 8 12.43 -14.06 -12.77
N VAL A 9 11.80 -13.98 -13.93
CA VAL A 9 10.34 -14.07 -14.08
C VAL A 9 9.94 -15.49 -13.68
N ILE A 10 9.16 -15.62 -12.60
CA ILE A 10 8.46 -16.86 -12.28
C ILE A 10 7.09 -16.75 -12.97
N ALA A 11 6.70 -17.81 -13.66
CA ALA A 11 5.39 -17.91 -14.28
C ALA A 11 4.32 -17.92 -13.18
N GLU A 12 3.36 -17.00 -13.26
CA GLU A 12 2.20 -16.97 -12.38
C GLU A 12 1.21 -18.02 -12.86
N ASP A 13 0.99 -19.05 -12.04
CA ASP A 13 -0.11 -20.02 -12.19
C ASP A 13 -1.45 -19.34 -11.85
N ASP A 14 -2.47 -19.70 -12.61
CA ASP A 14 -3.84 -19.16 -12.64
C ASP A 14 -4.48 -18.93 -11.26
N ALA A 15 -4.63 -17.65 -10.87
CA ALA A 15 -5.53 -17.24 -9.80
C ALA A 15 -6.74 -16.52 -10.41
N SER A 16 -7.90 -17.13 -10.22
CA SER A 16 -9.21 -16.69 -10.69
C SER A 16 -9.54 -15.24 -10.27
N GLY A 17 -9.74 -14.37 -11.26
CA GLY A 17 -10.88 -13.43 -11.31
C GLY A 17 -11.17 -12.50 -10.13
N GLU A 18 -10.17 -12.03 -9.39
CA GLU A 18 -10.35 -10.90 -8.47
C GLU A 18 -9.82 -9.61 -9.12
N GLU A 19 -10.62 -8.53 -9.09
CA GLU A 19 -10.24 -7.22 -9.64
C GLU A 19 -8.90 -6.75 -9.05
N PRO A 20 -7.90 -6.42 -9.88
CA PRO A 20 -6.51 -6.19 -9.44
C PRO A 20 -6.37 -5.03 -8.45
N LEU A 21 -7.35 -4.12 -8.40
CA LEU A 21 -7.36 -2.97 -7.52
C LEU A 21 -7.61 -3.33 -6.05
N THR A 22 -8.40 -4.39 -5.78
CA THR A 22 -8.76 -4.79 -4.41
C THR A 22 -7.59 -5.45 -3.68
N ILE A 23 -6.81 -6.28 -4.40
CA ILE A 23 -5.62 -6.95 -3.85
C ILE A 23 -4.53 -5.93 -3.50
N VAL A 24 -4.29 -4.94 -4.37
CA VAL A 24 -3.29 -3.89 -4.13
C VAL A 24 -3.69 -2.99 -2.96
N ALA A 25 -4.98 -2.64 -2.85
CA ALA A 25 -5.49 -1.86 -1.73
C ALA A 25 -5.40 -2.62 -0.40
N ALA A 26 -5.75 -3.91 -0.38
CA ALA A 26 -5.63 -4.76 0.80
C ALA A 26 -4.16 -4.95 1.22
N GLY A 27 -3.27 -5.18 0.26
CA GLY A 27 -1.83 -5.32 0.50
C GLY A 27 -1.20 -4.06 1.09
N GLY A 28 -1.60 -2.87 0.61
CA GLY A 28 -1.16 -1.58 1.16
C GLY A 28 -1.58 -1.37 2.62
N VAL A 29 -2.80 -1.76 3.00
CA VAL A 29 -3.28 -1.66 4.39
C VAL A 29 -2.50 -2.60 5.31
N VAL A 30 -2.29 -3.86 4.91
CA VAL A 30 -1.51 -4.83 5.70
C VAL A 30 -0.07 -4.36 5.87
N ALA A 31 0.55 -3.82 4.82
CA ALA A 31 1.89 -3.27 4.88
C ALA A 31 1.98 -2.08 5.84
N TRP A 32 0.99 -1.18 5.84
CA TRP A 32 0.93 -0.06 6.77
C TRP A 32 0.76 -0.53 8.23
N GLU A 33 -0.11 -1.51 8.50
CA GLU A 33 -0.33 -2.05 9.85
C GLU A 33 0.95 -2.70 10.42
N LEU A 34 1.66 -3.50 9.61
CA LEU A 34 2.94 -4.10 10.00
C LEU A 34 4.00 -3.04 10.24
N TRP A 35 4.08 -2.02 9.37
CA TRP A 35 5.00 -0.91 9.55
C TRP A 35 4.72 -0.10 10.82
N GLN A 36 3.46 0.19 11.12
CA GLN A 36 3.02 0.91 12.31
C GLN A 36 3.37 0.17 13.61
N ARG A 37 3.37 -1.17 13.57
CA ARG A 37 3.73 -2.04 14.71
C ARG A 37 5.25 -2.24 14.88
N GLY A 38 6.05 -1.88 13.88
CA GLY A 38 7.49 -2.17 13.85
C GLY A 38 7.85 -3.55 13.27
N ASP A 39 6.86 -4.28 12.74
CA ASP A 39 6.99 -5.64 12.20
C ASP A 39 7.13 -5.65 10.67
N ALA A 40 7.57 -4.54 10.07
CA ALA A 40 7.71 -4.40 8.62
C ALA A 40 8.60 -5.46 7.97
N LEU A 41 9.47 -6.14 8.72
CA LEU A 41 10.30 -7.24 8.22
C LEU A 41 9.49 -8.46 7.79
N GLU A 42 8.25 -8.62 8.27
CA GLU A 42 7.33 -9.66 7.80
C GLU A 42 6.94 -9.47 6.32
N LEU A 43 7.08 -8.25 5.78
CA LEU A 43 6.87 -7.96 4.36
C LEU A 43 8.01 -8.45 3.47
N LYS A 44 9.14 -8.87 4.06
CA LYS A 44 10.31 -9.29 3.30
C LYS A 44 10.01 -10.60 2.60
N ASP A 45 10.14 -10.59 1.27
CA ASP A 45 10.03 -11.80 0.46
C ASP A 45 11.06 -12.87 0.96
N PRO A 46 10.61 -14.09 1.28
CA PRO A 46 11.51 -15.19 1.66
C PRO A 46 12.62 -15.47 0.64
N MET A 47 12.36 -15.19 -0.64
CA MET A 47 13.32 -15.38 -1.73
C MET A 47 14.44 -14.35 -1.75
N LEU A 48 14.28 -13.20 -1.06
CA LEU A 48 15.31 -12.16 -0.98
C LEU A 48 16.52 -12.58 -0.09
N GLY A 49 16.41 -13.71 0.61
CA GLY A 49 17.51 -14.31 1.38
C GLY A 49 18.05 -13.42 2.51
N SER A 50 19.16 -13.84 3.12
CA SER A 50 19.81 -13.11 4.23
C SER A 50 20.69 -11.93 3.75
N THR A 51 20.86 -11.75 2.44
CA THR A 51 21.76 -10.71 1.87
C THR A 51 21.14 -9.32 1.80
N CYS A 52 19.85 -9.19 2.08
CA CYS A 52 19.15 -7.92 2.08
C CYS A 52 19.48 -7.13 3.35
N ASP A 53 20.07 -5.95 3.19
CA ASP A 53 20.31 -5.03 4.29
C ASP A 53 18.98 -4.60 4.92
N VAL A 54 18.86 -4.83 6.22
CA VAL A 54 17.64 -4.60 6.99
C VAL A 54 17.28 -3.12 7.01
N GLN A 55 18.28 -2.24 7.15
CA GLN A 55 18.03 -0.80 7.20
C GLN A 55 17.54 -0.28 5.86
N GLN A 56 18.21 -0.65 4.76
CA GLN A 56 17.76 -0.32 3.41
C GLN A 56 16.37 -0.88 3.11
N PHE A 57 16.04 -2.08 3.58
CA PHE A 57 14.72 -2.67 3.40
C PHE A 57 13.64 -1.86 4.12
N LEU A 58 13.82 -1.58 5.41
CA LEU A 58 12.87 -0.79 6.20
C LEU A 58 12.68 0.60 5.61
N ARG A 59 13.76 1.22 5.15
CA ARG A 59 13.76 2.50 4.45
C ARG A 59 12.97 2.43 3.15
N THR A 60 13.13 1.35 2.39
CA THR A 60 12.39 1.12 1.14
C THR A 60 10.90 0.95 1.40
N VAL A 61 10.51 0.19 2.43
CA VAL A 61 9.10 0.04 2.83
C VAL A 61 8.52 1.41 3.21
N HIS A 62 9.25 2.21 3.98
CA HIS A 62 8.81 3.53 4.39
C HIS A 62 8.56 4.46 3.20
N VAL A 63 9.51 4.52 2.25
CA VAL A 63 9.35 5.33 1.03
C VAL A 63 8.20 4.79 0.17
N ALA A 64 8.03 3.48 0.05
CA ALA A 64 6.92 2.88 -0.69
C ALA A 64 5.56 3.27 -0.09
N LEU A 65 5.43 3.31 1.24
CA LEU A 65 4.22 3.80 1.92
C LEU A 65 3.95 5.28 1.62
N LEU A 66 4.98 6.12 1.53
CA LEU A 66 4.83 7.52 1.12
C LEU A 66 4.36 7.66 -0.34
N CYS A 67 4.77 6.75 -1.23
CA CYS A 67 4.38 6.79 -2.64
C CYS A 67 2.91 6.44 -2.90
N VAL A 68 2.27 5.69 -2.01
CA VAL A 68 0.89 5.22 -2.16
C VAL A 68 -0.11 6.02 -1.33
N GLN A 69 0.28 7.20 -0.85
CA GLN A 69 -0.61 8.08 -0.11
C GLN A 69 -1.81 8.53 -0.96
N ASP A 70 -2.95 8.70 -0.29
CA ASP A 70 -4.20 9.09 -0.93
C ASP A 70 -4.09 10.48 -1.57
N SER A 71 -3.55 11.45 -0.80
CA SER A 71 -3.26 12.78 -1.32
C SER A 71 -2.04 12.78 -2.24
N ALA A 72 -2.18 13.37 -3.42
CA ALA A 72 -1.09 13.55 -4.37
C ALA A 72 0.02 14.47 -3.83
N THR A 73 -0.30 15.40 -2.91
CA THR A 73 0.67 16.32 -2.31
C THR A 73 1.65 15.62 -1.37
N ASP A 74 1.24 14.49 -0.82
CA ASP A 74 2.01 13.77 0.19
C ASP A 74 2.89 12.68 -0.44
N ARG A 75 2.73 12.45 -1.75
CA ARG A 75 3.58 11.56 -2.53
C ARG A 75 4.91 12.27 -2.83
N PRO A 76 6.05 11.64 -2.53
CA PRO A 76 7.34 12.22 -2.86
C PRO A 76 7.48 12.33 -4.39
N THR A 77 8.16 13.37 -4.85
CA THR A 77 8.56 13.43 -6.27
C THR A 77 9.55 12.30 -6.56
N THR A 78 9.70 11.93 -7.83
CA THR A 78 10.67 10.90 -8.23
C THR A 78 12.09 11.23 -7.77
N SER A 79 12.48 12.51 -7.80
CA SER A 79 13.79 12.97 -7.31
C SER A 79 13.94 12.80 -5.79
N ASP A 80 12.88 13.13 -5.05
CA ASP A 80 12.88 12.98 -3.59
C ASP A 80 12.94 11.52 -3.21
N MET A 81 12.12 10.67 -3.83
CA MET A 81 12.15 9.22 -3.63
C MET A 81 13.55 8.64 -3.85
N ILE A 82 14.22 9.00 -4.95
CA ILE A 82 15.58 8.54 -5.24
C ILE A 82 16.56 9.03 -4.16
N SER A 83 16.48 10.31 -3.80
CA SER A 83 17.35 10.90 -2.77
C SER A 83 17.13 10.23 -1.41
N MET A 84 15.87 10.01 -1.04
CA MET A 84 15.46 9.32 0.17
C MET A 84 16.03 7.91 0.19
N LEU A 85 16.01 7.16 -0.91
CA LEU A 85 16.52 5.78 -0.96
C LEU A 85 18.06 5.68 -0.97
N LEU A 86 18.74 6.65 -1.58
CA LEU A 86 20.20 6.62 -1.75
C LEU A 86 20.96 7.24 -0.58
N ASN A 87 20.31 8.10 0.20
CA ASN A 87 20.95 8.80 1.30
C ASN A 87 20.31 8.43 2.64
N ASP A 88 21.01 7.62 3.42
CA ASP A 88 20.53 7.12 4.71
C ASP A 88 20.38 8.20 5.79
N THR A 89 21.00 9.37 5.61
CA THR A 89 20.92 10.46 6.61
C THR A 89 19.68 11.32 6.47
N ILE A 90 18.91 11.19 5.39
CA ILE A 90 17.70 11.98 5.20
C ILE A 90 16.62 11.49 6.17
N LEU A 91 16.07 12.42 6.95
CA LEU A 91 14.89 12.18 7.77
C LEU A 91 13.66 12.09 6.88
N LEU A 92 12.93 10.99 6.99
CA LEU A 92 11.74 10.73 6.19
C LEU A 92 10.47 11.17 6.95
N PRO A 93 9.49 11.77 6.25
CA PRO A 93 8.21 12.11 6.86
C PRO A 93 7.42 10.85 7.19
N THR A 94 6.60 10.88 8.24
CA THR A 94 5.75 9.76 8.63
C THR A 94 4.61 9.55 7.62
N PRO A 95 4.41 8.34 7.07
CA PRO A 95 3.27 8.01 6.22
C PRO A 95 1.93 8.19 6.95
N ASN A 96 0.94 8.76 6.24
CA ASN A 96 -0.41 8.90 6.76
C ASN A 96 -1.14 7.55 6.87
N THR A 97 -2.13 7.49 7.77
CA THR A 97 -3.04 6.34 7.91
C THR A 97 -3.86 6.13 6.62
N PRO A 98 -3.89 4.91 6.04
CA PRO A 98 -4.74 4.62 4.89
C PRO A 98 -6.23 4.82 5.25
N PRO A 99 -7.06 5.40 4.36
CA PRO A 99 -8.49 5.60 4.62
C PRO A 99 -9.23 4.30 4.98
N LEU A 100 -8.82 3.18 4.37
CA LEU A 100 -9.40 1.85 4.64
C LEU A 100 -9.00 1.28 6.00
N ALA A 101 -7.82 1.63 6.53
CA ALA A 101 -7.39 1.22 7.86
C ALA A 101 -8.25 1.89 8.95
N MET A 102 -8.68 3.13 8.73
CA MET A 102 -9.57 3.85 9.64
C MET A 102 -10.94 3.20 9.81
N VAL A 103 -11.46 2.50 8.79
CA VAL A 103 -12.75 1.80 8.85
C VAL A 103 -12.66 0.56 9.74
N ARG A 104 -11.56 -0.20 9.68
CA ARG A 104 -11.34 -1.37 10.56
C ARG A 104 -11.20 -0.97 12.03
N ALA A 105 -10.50 0.13 12.33
CA ALA A 105 -10.37 0.63 13.70
C ALA A 105 -11.73 1.01 14.34
N GLN A 106 -12.68 1.52 13.55
CA GLN A 106 -14.02 1.86 14.02
C GLN A 106 -14.90 0.62 14.25
N SER A 107 -14.66 -0.47 13.52
CA SER A 107 -15.41 -1.72 13.66
C SER A 107 -15.11 -2.50 14.96
N MET A 108 -14.00 -2.18 15.64
CA MET A 108 -13.63 -2.78 16.93
C MET A 108 -14.17 -2.03 18.15
N SER A 109 -14.87 -0.90 17.95
CA SER A 109 -15.44 -0.11 19.05
C SER A 109 -16.96 -0.01 18.93
N THR A 110 -17.67 -1.13 19.16
CA THR A 110 -19.04 -1.13 19.69
C THR A 110 -19.38 -2.53 20.23
N SER A 111 -19.15 -2.74 21.53
CA SER A 111 -20.01 -3.64 22.29
C SER A 111 -21.38 -2.97 22.41
N ASP A 112 -22.33 -3.33 21.57
CA ASP A 112 -23.69 -3.66 22.02
C ASP A 112 -24.54 -4.24 20.88
N GLU A 113 -25.39 -5.21 21.21
CA GLU A 113 -26.30 -5.90 20.31
C GLU A 113 -27.24 -4.95 19.56
N ARG A 114 -27.03 -4.71 18.25
CA ARG A 114 -28.13 -4.52 17.27
C ARG A 114 -27.71 -5.04 15.90
N LYS A 115 -28.50 -5.98 15.37
CA LYS A 115 -28.36 -6.54 14.01
C LYS A 115 -28.05 -5.44 12.98
N PRO A 116 -26.97 -5.54 12.19
CA PRO A 116 -26.76 -4.59 11.12
C PRO A 116 -27.81 -4.85 10.02
N LYS A 117 -28.64 -3.85 9.72
CA LYS A 117 -29.31 -3.75 8.42
C LYS A 117 -28.23 -3.69 7.34
N PRO A 118 -28.44 -4.29 6.15
CA PRO A 118 -27.53 -4.07 5.04
C PRO A 118 -27.51 -2.58 4.75
N ILE A 119 -26.35 -1.96 4.95
CA ILE A 119 -26.13 -0.58 4.57
C ILE A 119 -25.86 -0.63 3.07
N ASP A 120 -26.81 -0.12 2.30
CA ASP A 120 -26.73 -0.01 0.84
C ASP A 120 -25.59 0.96 0.49
N LEU A 121 -24.40 0.42 0.22
CA LEU A 121 -23.28 1.19 -0.28
C LEU A 121 -23.57 1.50 -1.76
N SER A 122 -24.31 2.59 -1.98
CA SER A 122 -24.57 3.13 -3.31
C SER A 122 -23.24 3.51 -3.97
N ILE A 123 -22.77 2.62 -4.86
CA ILE A 123 -21.66 2.88 -5.76
C ILE A 123 -22.22 3.65 -6.96
N ASN A 124 -21.82 4.92 -7.05
CA ASN A 124 -21.74 5.75 -8.26
C ASN A 124 -23.03 6.36 -8.85
N ASN A 125 -23.32 7.60 -8.42
CA ASN A 125 -24.17 8.55 -9.15
C ASN A 125 -23.41 9.20 -10.34
N ILE A 126 -22.79 8.40 -11.21
CA ILE A 126 -22.09 8.89 -12.42
C ILE A 126 -23.12 9.01 -13.55
N SER A 127 -23.52 10.25 -13.88
CA SER A 127 -24.39 10.53 -15.02
C SER A 127 -23.59 10.41 -16.32
N ILE A 128 -23.97 9.47 -17.19
CA ILE A 128 -23.41 9.33 -18.54
C ILE A 128 -24.17 10.28 -19.46
N THR A 129 -23.56 11.40 -19.83
CA THR A 129 -24.06 12.27 -20.90
C THR A 129 -23.66 11.69 -22.25
N VAL A 130 -24.65 11.17 -22.99
CA VAL A 130 -24.45 10.69 -24.36
C VAL A 130 -24.34 11.89 -25.29
N MET A 131 -23.17 12.14 -25.85
CA MET A 131 -22.97 13.20 -26.85
C MET A 131 -23.36 12.67 -28.23
N ASN A 132 -24.47 13.16 -28.80
CA ASN A 132 -24.93 12.76 -30.14
C ASN A 132 -24.27 13.65 -31.20
N GLY A 133 -23.35 13.09 -31.99
CA GLY A 133 -22.80 13.75 -33.17
C GLY A 133 -23.88 13.95 -34.24
N ARG A 134 -23.87 15.11 -34.90
CA ARG A 134 -24.72 15.41 -36.07
C ARG A 134 -23.95 15.14 -37.35
#